data_AF-A0A832STB6-F1
#
_entry.id   AF-A0A832STB6-F1
#
_cell.length_a   1.000
_cell.length_b   1.000
_cell.length_c   1.000
_cell.angle_alpha   90.00
_cell.angle_beta   90.00
_cell.angle_gamma   90.00
#
_symmetry.space_group_name_H-M   'P 1'
#
loop_
_entity.id
_entity.type
_entity.pdbx_description
1 polymer ?
#
loop_
_entity_poly.entity_id
_entity_poly.type
_entity_poly.pdbx_seq_one_letter_code
_entity_poly.pdbx_strand_id
1 'polypeptide(L)' 'DFIINIPSTSTLEKYVGMLDDEYQIRRKSLELGIPVLTTIELADSFVKTLEWLKDNKTTVEPIEPYDTFE' A
#
# COMPACT_ATOMS: atom_id res chain seq x y z
N ASP A 1 9.76 7.29 -2.60
CA ASP A 1 8.72 8.11 -1.95
C ASP A 1 7.36 7.42 -2.06
N PHE A 2 6.50 7.61 -1.06
CA PHE A 2 5.13 7.07 -1.03
C PHE A 2 4.21 8.03 -0.27
N ILE A 3 2.90 7.87 -0.43
CA ILE A 3 1.88 8.69 0.25
C ILE A 3 1.04 7.80 1.16
N ILE A 4 0.79 8.24 2.39
CA ILE A 4 -0.27 7.69 3.25
C ILE A 4 -1.45 8.65 3.19
N ASN A 5 -2.55 8.22 2.58
CA ASN A 5 -3.77 9.00 2.45
C ASN A 5 -4.96 8.15 2.90
N ILE A 6 -5.24 8.14 4.21
CA ILE A 6 -6.33 7.35 4.80
C ILE A 6 -7.55 8.25 4.95
N PRO A 7 -8.52 8.22 4.01
CA PRO A 7 -9.73 9.05 4.09
C PRO A 7 -10.59 8.63 5.29
N SER A 8 -11.06 9.61 6.06
CA SER A 8 -11.92 9.40 7.22
C SER A 8 -12.87 10.58 7.38
N THR A 9 -14.18 10.30 7.47
CA THR A 9 -15.21 11.30 7.78
C THR A 9 -16.42 10.65 8.45
N SER A 10 -17.11 11.41 9.28
CA SER A 10 -18.32 10.99 10.00
C SER A 10 -19.63 11.46 9.35
N THR A 11 -19.56 12.32 8.32
CA THR A 11 -20.76 12.86 7.65
C THR A 11 -20.75 12.59 6.14
N LEU A 12 -21.94 12.31 5.59
CA LEU A 12 -22.12 11.97 4.18
C LEU A 12 -21.78 13.14 3.23
N GLU A 13 -22.09 14.38 3.61
CA GLU A 13 -21.78 15.56 2.78
C GLU A 13 -20.27 15.74 2.57
N LYS A 14 -19.48 15.50 3.62
CA LYS A 14 -18.01 15.54 3.54
C LYS A 14 -17.44 14.32 2.82
N TYR A 15 -18.17 13.21 2.81
CA TYR A 15 -17.76 11.97 2.14
C TYR A 15 -17.61 12.15 0.64
N VAL A 16 -18.54 12.86 -0.02
CA VAL A 16 -18.47 13.08 -1.47
C VAL A 16 -17.25 13.92 -1.88
N GLY A 17 -16.98 15.02 -1.17
CA GLY A 17 -15.80 15.85 -1.45
C GLY A 17 -14.49 15.09 -1.19
N MET A 18 -14.43 14.35 -0.08
CA MET A 18 -13.28 13.52 0.25
C MET A 18 -13.01 12.42 -0.80
N LEU A 19 -14.05 11.85 -1.41
CA LEU A 19 -13.90 10.88 -2.50
C LEU A 19 -13.31 11.51 -3.76
N ASP A 20 -13.68 12.75 -4.09
CA ASP A 20 -13.09 13.46 -5.23
C ASP A 20 -11.60 13.75 -4.96
N ASP A 21 -11.27 14.26 -3.76
CA ASP A 21 -9.88 14.49 -3.36
C ASP A 21 -9.05 13.20 -3.41
N GLU A 22 -9.58 12.10 -2.86
CA GLU A 22 -8.93 10.79 -2.87
C GLU A 22 -8.69 10.28 -4.30
N TYR A 23 -9.67 10.47 -5.18
CA TYR A 23 -9.53 10.16 -6.60
C TYR A 23 -8.43 10.98 -7.27
N GLN A 24 -8.40 12.31 -7.08
CA GLN A 24 -7.39 13.17 -7.69
C GLN A 24 -5.98 12.81 -7.22
N ILE A 25 -5.81 12.59 -5.92
CA ILE A 25 -4.53 12.16 -5.33
C ILE A 25 -4.09 10.84 -5.95
N ARG A 26 -4.97 9.83 -5.99
CA ARG A 26 -4.62 8.51 -6.55
C ARG A 26 -4.28 8.60 -8.03
N ARG A 27 -5.07 9.35 -8.82
CA ARG A 27 -4.82 9.54 -10.25
C ARG A 27 -3.46 10.17 -10.50
N LYS A 28 -3.13 11.25 -9.77
CA LYS A 28 -1.86 11.93 -9.96
C LYS A 28 -0.67 11.09 -9.52
N SER A 29 -0.84 10.34 -8.42
CA SER A 29 0.20 9.45 -7.91
C SER A 29 0.50 8.31 -8.88
N LEU A 30 -0.53 7.74 -9.53
CA LEU A 30 -0.37 6.74 -10.58
C LEU A 30 0.41 7.28 -11.79
N GLU A 31 0.12 8.50 -12.25
CA GLU A 31 0.87 9.15 -13.34
C GLU A 31 2.36 9.30 -13.02
N LEU A 32 2.70 9.50 -11.75
CA LEU A 32 4.06 9.70 -11.26
C LEU A 32 4.74 8.40 -10.80
N GLY A 33 4.03 7.26 -10.80
CA GLY A 33 4.54 6.01 -10.26
C GLY A 33 4.77 6.02 -8.74
N ILE A 34 4.05 6.86 -8.00
CA ILE A 34 4.14 6.99 -6.54
C ILE A 34 3.07 6.10 -5.88
N PRO A 35 3.42 5.15 -5.01
CA PRO A 35 2.45 4.34 -4.28
C PRO A 35 1.62 5.17 -3.28
N VAL A 36 0.33 4.85 -3.15
CA VAL A 36 -0.59 5.47 -2.19
C VAL A 36 -1.21 4.40 -1.30
N LEU A 37 -1.07 4.55 0.02
CA LEU A 37 -1.67 3.68 1.02
C LEU A 37 -2.97 4.33 1.51
N THR A 38 -4.10 3.66 1.30
CA THR A 38 -5.44 4.23 1.54
C THR A 38 -6.17 3.65 2.74
N THR A 39 -5.62 2.62 3.39
CA THR A 39 -6.25 1.97 4.55
C THR A 39 -5.29 1.91 5.74
N ILE A 40 -5.87 1.82 6.94
CA ILE A 40 -5.11 1.69 8.18
C ILE A 40 -4.34 0.37 8.18
N GLU A 41 -4.95 -0.72 7.71
CA GLU A 41 -4.37 -2.06 7.67
C GLU A 41 -3.13 -2.10 6.79
N LEU A 42 -3.16 -1.40 5.64
CA LEU A 42 -2.03 -1.34 4.72
C LEU A 42 -0.89 -0.49 5.31
N ALA A 43 -1.22 0.65 5.93
CA ALA A 43 -0.24 1.50 6.60
C ALA A 43 0.42 0.79 7.79
N ASP A 44 -0.36 0.12 8.63
CA ASP A 44 0.13 -0.67 9.76
C ASP A 44 1.02 -1.84 9.30
N SER A 45 0.56 -2.60 8.29
CA SER A 45 1.34 -3.70 7.72
C SER A 45 2.67 -3.20 7.14
N PHE A 46 2.65 -2.07 6.43
CA PHE A 46 3.86 -1.46 5.88
C PHE A 46 4.86 -1.07 6.98
N VAL A 47 4.41 -0.41 8.04
CA VAL A 47 5.27 -0.03 9.18
C VAL A 47 5.85 -1.28 9.87
N LYS A 48 5.03 -2.30 10.11
CA LYS A 48 5.49 -3.58 10.68
C LYS A 48 6.55 -4.24 9.81
N THR A 49 6.39 -4.22 8.49
CA THR A 49 7.42 -4.73 7.57
C THR A 49 8.70 -3.92 7.67
N LEU A 50 8.64 -2.58 7.73
CA LEU A 50 9.84 -1.74 7.91
C LEU A 50 10.53 -2.00 9.25
N GLU A 51 9.78 -2.23 10.31
CA GLU A 51 10.32 -2.60 11.62
C GLU A 51 11.02 -3.96 11.55
N TRP A 52 10.36 -4.97 10.99
CA TRP A 52 10.92 -6.30 10.80
C TRP A 52 12.22 -6.28 9.98
N LEU A 53 12.29 -5.45 8.93
CA LEU A 53 13.48 -5.31 8.07
C LEU A 53 14.71 -4.75 8.80
N LYS A 54 14.56 -4.15 9.98
CA LYS A 54 15.71 -3.67 10.78
C LYS A 54 16.58 -4.82 11.28
N ASP A 55 15.94 -5.93 11.65
CA ASP A 55 16.60 -7.06 12.33
C ASP A 55 16.65 -8.34 11.48
N ASN A 56 15.96 -8.35 10.33
CA ASN A 56 15.78 -9.54 9.51
C ASN A 56 16.17 -9.29 8.05
N LYS A 57 16.46 -10.37 7.31
CA LYS A 57 16.71 -10.33 5.86
C LYS A 57 15.59 -11.05 5.13
N THR A 58 15.13 -10.46 4.03
CA THR A 58 14.16 -11.09 3.13
C THR A 58 14.76 -12.33 2.48
N THR A 59 13.99 -13.41 2.43
CA THR A 59 14.32 -14.58 1.60
C THR A 59 14.18 -14.19 0.13
N VAL A 60 15.23 -14.43 -0.66
CA VAL A 60 15.21 -14.24 -2.12
C VAL A 60 15.66 -15.56 -2.73
N GLU A 61 14.76 -16.53 -2.73
CA GLU A 61 14.99 -17.81 -3.39
C GLU A 61 14.32 -17.78 -4.76
N PRO A 62 15.03 -18.15 -5.85
CA PRO A 62 14.40 -18.35 -7.13
C PRO A 62 13.37 -19.47 -7.02
N ILE A 63 12.33 -19.42 -7.85
CA ILE A 63 11.38 -20.52 -7.97
C ILE A 63 12.17 -21.77 -8.39
N GLU A 64 12.13 -22.82 -7.57
CA GLU A 64 12.75 -24.10 -7.90
C GLU A 64 12.00 -24.80 -9.04
N PRO A 65 12.67 -25.63 -9.86
CA PRO A 65 12.00 -26.46 -10.85
C PRO A 65 10.93 -27.36 -10.21
N TYR A 66 9.84 -27.61 -10.94
CA TYR A 66 8.85 -28.59 -10.51
C TYR A 66 9.47 -29.98 -10.35
N ASP A 67 8.98 -30.74 -9.36
CA ASP A 67 9.35 -32.14 -9.18
C ASP A 67 9.10 -32.94 -10.46
N THR A 68 10.08 -33.74 -10.87
CA THR A 68 9.89 -34.71 -11.95
C THR A 68 9.08 -35.89 -11.43
N PHE A 69 7.93 -36.17 -12.03
CA PHE A 69 7.17 -37.40 -11.76
C PHE A 69 7.97 -38.62 -12.25
N GLU A 70 8.23 -39.59 -11.36
CA GLU A 70 8.80 -40.92 -11.69
C GLU A 70 7.76 -41.88 -12.31
#